data_AF-A0A9D7B8K8-F1
#
_entry.id   AF-A0A9D7B8K8-F1
#
_cell.length_a   1.000
_cell.length_b   1.000
_cell.length_c   1.000
_cell.angle_alpha   90.00
_cell.angle_beta   90.00
_cell.angle_gamma   90.00
#
_symmetry.space_group_name_H-M   'P 1'
#
loop_
_entity.id
_entity.type
_entity.pdbx_description
1 polymer ?
#
loop_
_entity_poly.entity_id
_entity_poly.type
_entity_poly.pdbx_seq_one_letter_code
_entity_poly.pdbx_strand_id
1 'polypeptide(L)'
;MRGVLFLLLSAVTAFAVRAQERDLLRLIDSEVRFTSVAPLETIAAACPRGSGLIDRADRTFAVQLPVVDFMGFNAPLQREHFQENYMSVADWPHATFTGRIIEAIDLQTPGTHAVRAKGVLTIRGQPVERVIPCRVEVAPGGVSVSASFEVPVADHGIRIPRVVQQKVAAVVQVEARLSFAP
;
A
#
# COMPACT_ATOMS: atom_id res chain seq x y z
N MET A 1 -51.04 14.23 56.58
CA MET A 1 -50.26 15.23 55.83
C MET A 1 -48.88 14.66 55.58
N ARG A 2 -48.46 14.67 54.31
CA ARG A 2 -47.06 14.65 53.81
C ARG A 2 -46.25 13.36 53.97
N GLY A 3 -46.40 12.49 52.97
CA GLY A 3 -45.34 11.59 52.55
C GLY A 3 -44.19 12.39 51.91
N VAL A 4 -42.95 11.97 52.16
CA VAL A 4 -41.77 12.48 51.46
C VAL A 4 -41.12 11.29 50.78
N LEU A 5 -41.37 11.24 49.47
CA LEU A 5 -40.78 10.37 48.48
C LEU A 5 -39.31 10.79 48.31
N PHE A 6 -38.36 9.98 48.79
CA PHE A 6 -36.94 10.16 48.46
C PHE A 6 -36.68 9.59 47.07
N LEU A 7 -36.60 10.50 46.09
CA LEU A 7 -36.31 10.19 44.69
C LEU A 7 -34.80 10.00 44.54
N LEU A 8 -34.39 8.77 44.19
CA LEU A 8 -33.04 8.39 43.80
C LEU A 8 -32.59 9.23 42.58
N LEU A 9 -31.60 10.10 42.77
CA LEU A 9 -30.94 10.81 41.68
C LEU A 9 -29.75 9.95 41.20
N SER A 10 -30.00 9.06 40.25
CA SER A 10 -28.94 8.37 39.50
C SER A 10 -28.23 9.38 38.59
N ALA A 11 -27.02 9.78 38.94
CA ALA A 11 -26.15 10.56 38.06
C ALA A 11 -25.72 9.69 36.87
N VAL A 12 -26.42 9.80 35.75
CA VAL A 12 -25.96 9.27 34.47
C VAL A 12 -24.86 10.21 33.97
N THR A 13 -23.61 9.91 34.30
CA THR A 13 -22.46 10.53 33.64
C THR A 13 -22.44 10.05 32.19
N ALA A 14 -22.94 10.87 31.27
CA ALA A 14 -22.75 10.66 29.85
C ALA A 14 -21.25 10.76 29.54
N PHE A 15 -20.58 9.62 29.42
CA PHE A 15 -19.31 9.55 28.72
C PHE A 15 -19.61 9.92 27.27
N ALA A 16 -19.37 11.18 26.91
CA ALA A 16 -19.30 11.59 25.52
C ALA A 16 -18.11 10.86 24.90
N VAL A 17 -18.37 9.71 24.26
CA VAL A 17 -17.45 9.11 23.32
C VAL A 17 -17.28 10.14 22.21
N ARG A 18 -16.22 10.95 22.29
CA ARG A 18 -15.80 11.76 21.15
C ARG A 18 -15.36 10.76 20.09
N ALA A 19 -16.24 10.52 19.11
CA ALA A 19 -15.82 9.91 17.86
C ALA A 19 -14.70 10.80 17.33
N GLN A 20 -13.47 10.32 17.41
CA GLN A 20 -12.32 11.02 16.85
C GLN A 20 -12.57 11.04 15.35
N GLU A 21 -12.80 12.23 14.81
CA GLU A 21 -12.90 12.43 13.37
C GLU A 21 -11.62 11.88 12.74
N ARG A 22 -11.75 10.83 11.94
CA ARG A 22 -10.57 10.20 11.33
C ARG A 22 -10.06 11.14 10.25
N ASP A 23 -8.85 11.68 10.46
CA ASP A 23 -8.12 12.48 9.48
C ASP A 23 -7.57 11.56 8.39
N LEU A 24 -8.44 11.22 7.44
CA LEU A 24 -8.19 10.29 6.35
C LEU A 24 -7.88 11.04 5.05
N LEU A 25 -6.81 10.62 4.39
CA LEU A 25 -6.55 10.95 2.99
C LEU A 25 -6.81 9.74 2.11
N ARG A 26 -7.33 9.97 0.90
CA ARG A 26 -7.61 8.98 -0.13
C ARG A 26 -6.62 9.12 -1.27
N LEU A 27 -6.22 7.98 -1.84
CA LEU A 27 -5.37 7.96 -3.03
C LEU A 27 -6.15 8.55 -4.21
N ILE A 28 -5.62 9.64 -4.79
CA ILE A 28 -6.22 10.34 -5.93
C ILE A 28 -5.43 10.14 -7.23
N ASP A 29 -4.14 9.81 -7.11
CA ASP A 29 -3.26 9.53 -8.25
C ASP A 29 -2.16 8.53 -7.84
N SER A 30 -1.77 7.66 -8.76
CA SER A 30 -0.78 6.62 -8.49
C SER A 30 -0.10 6.11 -9.74
N GLU A 31 1.20 5.87 -9.67
CA GLU A 31 1.91 4.99 -10.60
C GLU A 31 2.81 4.05 -9.79
N VAL A 32 2.65 2.75 -10.03
CA VAL A 32 3.56 1.74 -9.49
C VAL A 32 4.18 0.95 -10.63
N ARG A 33 5.50 0.96 -10.73
CA ARG A 33 6.28 0.30 -11.77
C ARG A 33 7.10 -0.82 -11.17
N PHE A 34 7.24 -1.91 -11.90
CA PHE A 34 8.31 -2.87 -11.64
C PHE A 34 9.25 -2.97 -12.83
N THR A 35 10.51 -3.34 -12.54
CA THR A 35 11.54 -3.67 -13.52
C THR A 35 12.23 -4.97 -13.10
N SER A 36 12.23 -5.95 -13.99
CA SER A 36 12.96 -7.22 -13.89
C SER A 36 14.14 -7.17 -14.85
N VAL A 37 15.36 -7.10 -14.31
CA VAL A 37 16.60 -7.09 -15.11
C VAL A 37 17.27 -8.46 -15.02
N ALA A 38 17.30 -9.19 -16.13
CA ALA A 38 17.99 -10.46 -16.27
C ALA A 38 19.00 -10.40 -17.43
N PRO A 39 19.98 -11.34 -17.51
CA PRO A 39 21.06 -11.26 -18.49
C PRO A 39 20.64 -11.12 -19.96
N LEU A 40 19.51 -11.73 -20.33
CA LEU A 40 19.02 -11.74 -21.72
C LEU A 40 17.85 -10.79 -21.96
N GLU A 41 17.22 -10.27 -20.90
CA GLU A 41 15.99 -9.50 -21.06
C GLU A 41 15.74 -8.55 -19.88
N THR A 42 15.25 -7.35 -20.20
CA THR A 42 14.68 -6.42 -19.22
C THR A 42 13.18 -6.33 -19.47
N ILE A 43 12.39 -6.65 -18.46
CA ILE A 43 10.92 -6.60 -18.50
C ILE A 43 10.49 -5.51 -17.53
N ALA A 44 9.67 -4.57 -18.01
CA ALA A 44 9.09 -3.54 -17.17
C ALA A 44 7.59 -3.43 -17.43
N ALA A 45 6.84 -3.09 -16.39
CA ALA A 45 5.43 -2.72 -16.52
C ALA A 45 5.05 -1.74 -15.41
N ALA A 46 4.01 -0.95 -15.67
CA ALA A 46 3.46 0.03 -14.73
C ALA A 46 1.96 -0.15 -14.57
N CYS A 47 1.49 0.03 -13.33
CA CYS A 47 0.09 0.09 -12.94
C CYS A 47 -0.24 1.56 -12.64
N PRO A 48 -1.02 2.24 -13.49
CA PRO A 48 -1.32 3.67 -13.36
C PRO A 48 -2.52 3.93 -12.42
N ARG A 49 -3.06 2.90 -11.77
CA ARG A 49 -4.24 3.03 -10.92
C ARG A 49 -4.10 2.16 -9.69
N GLY A 50 -4.50 2.72 -8.57
CA GLY A 50 -4.62 2.02 -7.31
C GLY A 50 -5.74 2.63 -6.49
N SER A 51 -6.02 2.02 -5.36
CA SER A 51 -6.82 2.61 -4.30
C SER A 51 -6.02 2.59 -3.00
N GLY A 52 -6.31 3.53 -2.11
CA GLY A 52 -5.62 3.56 -0.84
C GLY A 52 -6.11 4.65 0.09
N LEU A 53 -5.69 4.52 1.34
CA LEU A 53 -6.02 5.40 2.44
C LEU A 53 -4.77 5.63 3.30
N ILE A 54 -4.64 6.83 3.84
CA ILE A 54 -3.73 7.17 4.94
C ILE A 54 -4.56 7.77 6.07
N ASP A 55 -4.47 7.20 7.26
CA ASP A 55 -4.91 7.85 8.50
C ASP A 55 -3.71 8.63 9.07
N ARG A 56 -3.81 9.96 9.08
CA ARG A 56 -2.71 10.83 9.50
C ARG A 56 -2.49 10.80 11.01
N ALA A 57 -3.57 10.67 11.78
CA ALA A 57 -3.51 10.63 13.24
C ALA A 57 -2.80 9.34 13.71
N ASP A 58 -3.20 8.21 13.12
CA ASP A 58 -2.63 6.90 13.45
C ASP A 58 -1.38 6.55 12.62
N ARG A 59 -1.03 7.35 11.61
CA ARG A 59 0.03 7.05 10.63
C ARG A 59 -0.14 5.69 9.97
N THR A 60 -1.37 5.18 9.90
CA THR A 60 -1.67 3.90 9.24
C THR A 60 -2.02 4.12 7.78
N PHE A 61 -1.76 3.11 6.97
CA PHE A 61 -2.09 3.16 5.55
C PHE A 61 -2.54 1.81 5.03
N ALA A 62 -3.29 1.85 3.94
CA ALA A 62 -3.60 0.69 3.11
C ALA A 62 -3.54 1.12 1.65
N VAL A 63 -2.86 0.34 0.81
CA VAL A 63 -2.78 0.55 -0.64
C VAL A 63 -3.10 -0.78 -1.34
N GLN A 64 -3.84 -0.70 -2.44
CA GLN A 64 -4.23 -1.83 -3.26
C GLN A 64 -4.05 -1.49 -4.74
N LEU A 65 -3.47 -2.42 -5.49
CA LEU A 65 -3.30 -2.32 -6.94
C LEU A 65 -4.07 -3.45 -7.64
N PRO A 66 -4.90 -3.16 -8.66
CA PRO A 66 -5.43 -4.16 -9.57
C PRO A 66 -4.29 -4.70 -10.47
N VAL A 67 -3.97 -5.98 -10.33
CA VAL A 67 -2.84 -6.58 -11.04
C VAL A 67 -3.06 -6.62 -12.56
N VAL A 68 -4.32 -6.72 -12.99
CA VAL A 68 -4.72 -6.66 -14.42
C VAL A 68 -4.29 -5.37 -15.12
N ASP A 69 -4.12 -4.28 -14.36
CA ASP A 69 -3.84 -2.93 -14.88
C ASP A 69 -2.33 -2.69 -15.09
N PHE A 70 -1.46 -3.66 -14.78
CA PHE A 70 -0.06 -3.57 -15.18
C PHE A 70 0.05 -3.64 -16.71
N MET A 71 0.67 -2.61 -17.28
CA MET A 71 0.81 -2.37 -18.72
C MET A 71 2.23 -1.94 -19.08
N GLY A 72 2.57 -1.95 -20.37
CA GLY A 72 3.89 -1.50 -20.85
C GLY A 72 4.95 -2.59 -21.01
N PHE A 73 4.53 -3.87 -20.94
CA PHE A 73 5.37 -5.01 -21.30
C PHE A 73 5.88 -4.91 -22.74
N ASN A 74 7.05 -5.50 -23.03
CA ASN A 74 7.67 -5.43 -24.36
C ASN A 74 6.88 -6.21 -25.42
N ALA A 75 6.10 -7.22 -25.00
CA ALA A 75 5.27 -8.03 -25.88
C ALA A 75 3.98 -8.49 -25.17
N PRO A 76 2.87 -8.69 -25.91
CA PRO A 76 1.61 -9.17 -25.34
C PRO A 76 1.75 -10.48 -24.54
N LEU A 77 2.56 -11.42 -25.04
CA LEU A 77 2.78 -12.71 -24.39
C LEU A 77 3.46 -12.58 -23.01
N GLN A 78 4.29 -11.56 -22.78
CA GLN A 78 4.86 -11.31 -21.46
C GLN A 78 3.77 -10.93 -20.45
N ARG A 79 2.79 -10.14 -20.89
CA ARG A 79 1.63 -9.77 -20.06
C ARG A 79 0.77 -10.99 -19.74
N GLU A 80 0.50 -11.84 -20.71
CA GLU A 80 -0.24 -13.09 -20.50
C GLU A 80 0.48 -13.97 -19.46
N HIS A 81 1.79 -14.22 -19.64
CA HIS A 81 2.56 -14.97 -18.66
C HIS A 81 2.59 -14.30 -17.27
N PHE A 82 2.69 -12.98 -17.21
CA PHE A 82 2.59 -12.23 -15.96
C PHE A 82 1.25 -12.50 -15.26
N GLN A 83 0.14 -12.40 -15.98
CA GLN A 83 -1.19 -12.55 -15.40
C GLN A 83 -1.50 -13.99 -14.99
N GLU A 84 -1.15 -14.97 -15.82
CA GLU A 84 -1.51 -16.38 -15.59
C GLU A 84 -0.49 -17.11 -14.72
N ASN A 85 0.78 -17.11 -15.14
CA ASN A 85 1.81 -17.97 -14.55
C ASN A 85 2.43 -17.36 -13.29
N TYR A 86 2.67 -16.04 -13.28
CA TYR A 86 3.41 -15.39 -12.21
C TYR A 86 2.50 -14.76 -11.14
N MET A 87 1.40 -14.13 -11.53
CA MET A 87 0.50 -13.46 -10.59
C MET A 87 -0.80 -14.21 -10.33
N SER A 88 -1.18 -15.13 -11.23
CA SER A 88 -2.46 -15.88 -11.20
C SER A 88 -3.64 -14.99 -10.82
N VAL A 89 -3.81 -13.95 -11.61
CA VAL A 89 -4.73 -12.81 -11.39
C VAL A 89 -6.19 -13.23 -11.27
N ALA A 90 -6.58 -14.36 -11.87
CA ALA A 90 -7.92 -14.92 -11.73
C ALA A 90 -8.26 -15.26 -10.26
N ASP A 91 -7.27 -15.72 -9.49
CA ASP A 91 -7.42 -16.07 -8.07
C ASP A 91 -7.05 -14.88 -7.16
N TRP A 92 -6.02 -14.12 -7.56
CA TRP A 92 -5.48 -13.00 -6.77
C TRP A 92 -5.45 -11.72 -7.60
N PRO A 93 -6.61 -11.05 -7.79
CA PRO A 93 -6.72 -9.89 -8.68
C PRO A 93 -6.00 -8.64 -8.16
N HIS A 94 -5.58 -8.66 -6.89
CA HIS A 94 -5.01 -7.51 -6.20
C HIS A 94 -3.68 -7.82 -5.51
N ALA A 95 -2.77 -6.85 -5.58
CA ALA A 95 -1.63 -6.75 -4.68
C ALA A 95 -1.91 -5.66 -3.64
N THR A 96 -1.55 -5.89 -2.37
CA THR A 96 -1.86 -4.95 -1.28
C THR A 96 -0.63 -4.67 -0.41
N PHE A 97 -0.56 -3.46 0.14
CA PHE A 97 0.39 -3.11 1.20
C PHE A 97 -0.34 -2.35 2.30
N THR A 98 -0.39 -2.93 3.50
CA THR A 98 -1.09 -2.35 4.66
C THR A 98 -0.16 -2.29 5.85
N GLY A 99 -0.12 -1.15 6.54
CA GLY A 99 0.84 -0.96 7.63
C GLY A 99 0.77 0.40 8.30
N ARG A 100 1.94 0.82 8.82
CA ARG A 100 2.13 2.08 9.55
C ARG A 100 3.47 2.73 9.18
N ILE A 101 3.50 4.05 9.16
CA ILE A 101 4.73 4.84 9.12
C ILE A 101 5.33 4.86 10.54
N ILE A 102 6.53 4.31 10.70
CA ILE A 102 7.10 4.04 12.03
C ILE A 102 7.80 5.25 12.66
N GLU A 103 8.16 6.24 11.85
CA GLU A 103 8.67 7.52 12.34
C GLU A 103 7.54 8.34 12.97
N ALA A 104 7.85 8.99 14.10
CA ALA A 104 6.94 9.89 14.80
C ALA A 104 6.92 11.27 14.13
N ILE A 105 6.53 11.33 12.87
CA ILE A 105 6.32 12.58 12.14
C ILE A 105 4.88 13.03 12.27
N ASP A 106 4.68 14.35 12.24
CA ASP A 106 3.36 14.93 12.06
C ASP A 106 3.05 15.02 10.57
N LEU A 107 2.11 14.19 10.11
CA LEU A 107 1.67 14.20 8.72
C LEU A 107 0.80 15.42 8.38
N GLN A 108 0.53 16.32 9.34
CA GLN A 108 -0.18 17.60 9.16
C GLN A 108 0.75 18.78 8.91
N THR A 109 2.00 18.70 9.35
CA THR A 109 2.99 19.75 9.19
C THR A 109 3.57 19.71 7.77
N PRO A 110 3.47 20.79 6.97
CA PRO A 110 4.06 20.83 5.63
C PRO A 110 5.58 20.61 5.67
N GLY A 111 6.08 19.82 4.72
CA GLY A 111 7.49 19.48 4.67
C GLY A 111 7.78 18.20 3.91
N THR A 112 9.07 17.89 3.78
CA THR A 112 9.55 16.62 3.24
C THR A 112 10.15 15.79 4.37
N HIS A 113 9.76 14.52 4.43
CA HIS A 113 10.16 13.58 5.46
C HIS A 113 10.68 12.29 4.81
N ALA A 114 11.87 11.86 5.21
CA ALA A 114 12.32 10.50 4.96
C ALA A 114 11.76 9.60 6.08
N VAL A 115 10.98 8.59 5.69
CA VAL A 115 10.30 7.69 6.63
C VAL A 115 10.43 6.24 6.17
N ARG A 116 9.94 5.32 6.98
CA ARG A 116 9.82 3.90 6.71
C ARG A 116 8.37 3.47 6.93
N ALA A 117 7.80 2.87 5.89
CA ALA A 117 6.52 2.20 5.96
C ALA A 117 6.75 0.74 6.36
N LYS A 118 6.34 0.36 7.57
CA LYS A 118 6.33 -1.04 8.01
C LYS A 118 4.95 -1.63 7.81
N GLY A 119 4.83 -2.73 7.08
CA GLY A 119 3.54 -3.34 6.79
C GLY A 119 3.64 -4.71 6.15
N VAL A 120 2.48 -5.28 5.82
CA VAL A 120 2.35 -6.56 5.11
C VAL A 120 2.12 -6.28 3.63
N LEU A 121 3.07 -6.69 2.79
CA LEU A 121 2.94 -6.70 1.34
C LEU A 121 2.42 -8.07 0.92
N THR A 122 1.21 -8.10 0.35
CA THR A 122 0.59 -9.31 -0.17
C THR A 122 0.60 -9.26 -1.69
N ILE A 123 1.28 -10.22 -2.30
CA ILE A 123 1.37 -10.42 -3.74
C ILE A 123 1.02 -11.89 -3.97
N ARG A 124 0.15 -12.19 -4.95
CA ARG A 124 -0.27 -13.57 -5.25
C ARG A 124 -0.82 -14.30 -4.02
N GLY A 125 -1.60 -13.60 -3.19
CA GLY A 125 -2.16 -14.15 -1.95
C GLY A 125 -1.14 -14.46 -0.84
N GLN A 126 0.15 -14.18 -1.03
CA GLN A 126 1.19 -14.49 -0.06
C GLN A 126 1.62 -13.24 0.73
N PRO A 127 1.30 -13.16 2.03
CA PRO A 127 1.65 -12.02 2.87
C PRO A 127 3.11 -12.08 3.33
N VAL A 128 3.83 -10.97 3.20
CA VAL A 128 5.22 -10.82 3.64
C VAL A 128 5.37 -9.47 4.36
N GLU A 129 5.86 -9.47 5.60
CA GLU A 129 6.18 -8.22 6.31
C GLU A 129 7.40 -7.55 5.67
N ARG A 130 7.30 -6.25 5.40
CA ARG A 130 8.39 -5.43 4.87
C ARG A 130 8.49 -4.07 5.57
N VAL A 131 9.69 -3.52 5.55
CA VAL A 131 10.00 -2.14 5.95
C VAL A 131 10.53 -1.42 4.71
N ILE A 132 9.73 -0.52 4.15
CA ILE A 132 10.03 0.16 2.89
C ILE A 132 10.40 1.62 3.19
N PRO A 133 11.62 2.08 2.82
CA PRO A 133 11.97 3.48 2.87
C PRO A 133 11.13 4.29 1.89
N CYS A 134 10.58 5.41 2.36
CA CYS A 134 9.74 6.31 1.58
C CYS A 134 10.19 7.76 1.77
N ARG A 135 10.03 8.57 0.72
CA ARG A 135 9.99 10.03 0.83
C ARG A 135 8.54 10.46 0.87
N VAL A 136 8.14 11.16 1.93
CA VAL A 136 6.80 11.70 2.12
C VAL A 136 6.87 13.22 2.04
N GLU A 137 6.04 13.81 1.21
CA GLU A 137 5.89 15.25 1.09
C GLU A 137 4.49 15.65 1.52
N VAL A 138 4.41 16.44 2.59
CA VAL A 138 3.17 16.96 3.16
C VAL A 138 2.97 18.37 2.65
N ALA A 139 1.79 18.63 2.09
CA ALA A 139 1.36 19.94 1.62
C ALA A 139 -0.07 20.22 2.11
N PRO A 140 -0.56 21.49 2.07
CA PRO A 140 -1.92 21.81 2.46
C PRO A 140 -3.00 21.00 1.72
N GLY A 141 -2.71 20.60 0.47
CA GLY A 141 -3.63 19.82 -0.38
C GLY A 141 -3.56 18.31 -0.22
N GLY A 142 -2.67 17.78 0.63
CA GLY A 142 -2.53 16.33 0.80
C GLY A 142 -1.11 15.85 1.05
N VAL A 143 -0.86 14.57 0.75
CA VAL A 143 0.40 13.88 0.97
C VAL A 143 0.83 13.15 -0.29
N SER A 144 2.06 13.42 -0.75
CA SER A 144 2.70 12.67 -1.83
C SER A 144 3.74 11.73 -1.27
N VAL A 145 3.80 10.50 -1.78
CA VAL A 145 4.71 9.45 -1.33
C VAL A 145 5.47 8.91 -2.53
N SER A 146 6.79 8.79 -2.40
CA SER A 146 7.61 8.02 -3.32
C SER A 146 8.45 6.96 -2.60
N ALA A 147 8.61 5.80 -3.24
CA ALA A 147 9.39 4.69 -2.71
C ALA A 147 10.09 3.95 -3.86
N SER A 148 11.25 3.37 -3.56
CA SER A 148 11.99 2.49 -4.46
C SER A 148 12.58 1.35 -3.64
N PHE A 149 12.22 0.11 -3.96
CA PHE A 149 12.58 -1.06 -3.17
C PHE A 149 12.61 -2.33 -4.01
N GLU A 150 13.32 -3.35 -3.52
CA GLU A 150 13.43 -4.65 -4.16
C GLU A 150 12.39 -5.64 -3.62
N VAL A 151 11.90 -6.52 -4.49
CA VAL A 151 11.00 -7.63 -4.14
C VAL A 151 11.58 -8.94 -4.67
N PRO A 152 12.07 -9.83 -3.80
CA PRO A 152 12.34 -11.21 -4.17
C PRO A 152 11.01 -11.91 -4.52
N VAL A 153 10.88 -12.42 -5.73
CA VAL A 153 9.61 -13.01 -6.19
C VAL A 153 9.30 -14.34 -5.49
N ALA A 154 10.34 -15.03 -5.03
CA ALA A 154 10.22 -16.28 -4.28
C ALA A 154 9.50 -16.11 -2.93
N ASP A 155 9.62 -14.93 -2.29
CA ASP A 155 8.90 -14.61 -1.05
C ASP A 155 7.38 -14.70 -1.23
N HIS A 156 6.91 -14.53 -2.46
CA HIS A 156 5.49 -14.53 -2.83
C HIS A 156 5.06 -15.80 -3.57
N GLY A 157 5.84 -16.89 -3.42
CA GLY A 157 5.51 -18.18 -4.04
C GLY A 157 5.65 -18.20 -5.57
N ILE A 158 6.26 -17.17 -6.16
CA ILE A 158 6.47 -17.08 -7.60
C ILE A 158 7.73 -17.88 -7.95
N ARG A 159 7.54 -18.98 -8.68
CA ARG A 159 8.64 -19.83 -9.15
C ARG A 159 9.05 -19.43 -10.56
N ILE A 160 10.35 -19.23 -10.77
CA ILE A 160 10.91 -18.97 -12.10
C ILE A 160 11.38 -20.30 -12.70
N PRO A 161 10.80 -20.77 -13.82
CA PRO A 161 11.26 -21.97 -14.49
C PRO A 161 12.72 -21.83 -14.97
N ARG A 162 13.51 -22.90 -14.86
CA ARG A 162 14.93 -22.91 -15.27
C ARG A 162 15.15 -22.43 -16.71
N VAL A 163 14.22 -22.76 -17.60
CA VAL A 163 14.29 -22.40 -19.03
C VAL A 163 14.20 -20.89 -19.30
N VAL A 164 13.67 -20.10 -18.36
CA VAL A 164 13.53 -18.63 -18.50
C VAL A 164 14.31 -17.84 -17.45
N GLN A 165 15.15 -18.50 -16.64
CA GLN A 165 15.89 -17.85 -15.53
C GLN A 165 16.87 -16.76 -15.99
N GLN A 166 17.30 -16.79 -17.25
CA GLN A 166 18.14 -15.74 -17.83
C GLN A 166 17.34 -14.56 -18.40
N LYS A 167 16.01 -14.66 -18.42
CA LYS A 167 15.07 -13.65 -18.95
C LYS A 167 14.20 -13.01 -17.86
N VAL A 168 14.01 -13.68 -16.73
CA VAL A 168 13.20 -13.22 -15.60
C VAL A 168 14.07 -13.17 -14.35
N ALA A 169 14.10 -12.01 -13.69
CA ALA A 169 14.92 -11.79 -12.50
C ALA A 169 14.26 -12.42 -11.26
N ALA A 170 15.08 -12.98 -10.36
CA ALA A 170 14.63 -13.49 -9.07
C ALA A 170 14.25 -12.37 -8.08
N VAL A 171 14.78 -11.17 -8.31
CA VAL A 171 14.51 -9.95 -7.54
C VAL A 171 14.10 -8.88 -8.54
N VAL A 172 12.97 -8.21 -8.29
CA VAL A 172 12.47 -7.11 -9.13
C VAL A 172 12.58 -5.79 -8.39
N GLN A 173 12.95 -4.74 -9.12
CA GLN A 173 12.89 -3.37 -8.60
C GLN A 173 11.46 -2.87 -8.70
N VAL A 174 10.95 -2.25 -7.64
CA VAL A 174 9.63 -1.61 -7.60
C VAL A 174 9.80 -0.14 -7.28
N GLU A 175 9.12 0.71 -8.05
CA GLU A 175 9.03 2.14 -7.82
C GLU A 175 7.56 2.53 -7.67
N ALA A 176 7.25 3.30 -6.63
CA ALA A 176 5.90 3.78 -6.37
C ALA A 176 5.89 5.30 -6.26
N ARG A 177 4.89 5.93 -6.86
CA ARG A 177 4.54 7.35 -6.70
C ARG A 177 3.05 7.42 -6.43
N LEU A 178 2.67 7.93 -5.26
CA LEU A 178 1.30 7.94 -4.78
C LEU A 178 0.95 9.34 -4.29
N SER A 179 -0.22 9.87 -4.65
CA SER A 179 -0.70 11.16 -4.18
C SER A 179 -2.03 10.98 -3.48
N PHE A 180 -2.12 11.45 -2.24
CA PHE A 180 -3.30 11.35 -1.40
C PHE A 180 -3.86 12.73 -1.07
N ALA A 181 -5.19 12.88 -1.07
CA ALA A 181 -5.89 14.10 -0.69
C ALA A 181 -7.17 13.75 0.12
N PRO A 182 -7.77 14.69 0.85
CA PRO A 182 -8.99 14.44 1.64
C PRO A 182 -10.15 13.84 0.82
#